data_AF-A0A2M9KHC7-F1
#
_entry.id   AF-A0A2M9KHC7-F1
#
_cell.length_a   1.000
_cell.length_b   1.000
_cell.length_c   1.000
_cell.angle_alpha   90.00
_cell.angle_beta   90.00
_cell.angle_gamma   90.00
#
_symmetry.space_group_name_H-M   'P 1'
#
loop_
_entity.id
_entity.type
_entity.pdbx_description
1 polymer ?
#
loop_
_entity_poly.entity_id
_entity_poly.type
_entity_poly.pdbx_seq_one_letter_code
_entity_poly.pdbx_strand_id
1 'polypeptide(L)'
;MTDHPLASSWTTTRNHLTAAMSCLTETAEIDPSGVQEWLDHNELGLAFDDLVDLGHDRELPPAFWQHLDEAAREMNLYSAALDKPHITSADLCRRHIAAASESNDTTR
;
A
#
# COMPACT_ATOMS: atom_id res chain seq x y z
N MET A 1 11.35 -27.16 -13.80
CA MET A 1 10.24 -26.23 -13.54
C MET A 1 9.91 -26.30 -12.07
N THR A 2 10.61 -25.51 -11.26
CA THR A 2 10.20 -25.21 -9.89
C THR A 2 9.45 -23.91 -9.96
N ASP A 3 8.14 -23.97 -9.81
CA ASP A 3 7.32 -22.80 -9.56
C ASP A 3 7.79 -22.21 -8.23
N HIS A 4 8.41 -21.02 -8.28
CA HIS A 4 9.00 -20.39 -7.09
C HIS A 4 7.88 -19.65 -6.34
N PRO A 5 7.44 -20.09 -5.15
CA PRO A 5 6.38 -19.42 -4.40
C PRO A 5 6.67 -17.93 -4.13
N LEU A 6 7.95 -17.55 -4.09
CA LEU A 6 8.40 -16.16 -3.97
C LEU A 6 8.11 -15.31 -5.23
N ALA A 7 8.24 -15.88 -6.43
CA ALA A 7 7.97 -15.17 -7.68
C ALA A 7 6.46 -14.87 -7.86
N SER A 8 5.62 -15.77 -7.36
CA SER A 8 4.17 -15.56 -7.30
C SER A 8 3.81 -14.44 -6.34
N SER A 9 4.37 -14.44 -5.13
CA SER A 9 4.12 -13.38 -4.12
C SER A 9 4.61 -12.00 -4.57
N TRP A 10 5.73 -11.91 -5.31
CA TRP A 10 6.20 -10.63 -5.88
C TRP A 10 5.28 -10.10 -6.99
N THR A 11 4.75 -10.99 -7.82
CA THR A 11 3.78 -10.61 -8.86
C THR A 11 2.48 -10.12 -8.22
N THR A 12 1.98 -10.82 -7.21
CA THR A 12 0.79 -10.40 -6.45
C THR A 12 1.02 -9.06 -5.75
N THR A 13 2.17 -8.87 -5.09
CA THR A 13 2.54 -7.60 -4.47
C THR A 13 2.55 -6.46 -5.49
N ARG A 14 3.21 -6.65 -6.64
CA ARG A 14 3.22 -5.65 -7.73
C ARG A 14 1.81 -5.29 -8.18
N ASN A 15 0.93 -6.26 -8.37
CA ASN A 15 -0.45 -6.02 -8.79
C ASN A 15 -1.21 -5.15 -7.78
N HIS A 16 -1.02 -5.38 -6.49
CA HIS A 16 -1.61 -4.54 -5.44
C HIS A 16 -1.06 -3.11 -5.48
N LEU A 17 0.25 -2.92 -5.64
CA LEU A 17 0.85 -1.59 -5.73
C LEU A 17 0.41 -0.83 -6.99
N THR A 18 0.30 -1.52 -8.13
CA THR A 18 -0.22 -0.93 -9.37
C THR A 18 -1.69 -0.50 -9.20
N ALA A 19 -2.52 -1.31 -8.54
CA ALA A 19 -3.91 -0.96 -8.28
C ALA A 19 -4.04 0.26 -7.35
N ALA A 20 -3.22 0.33 -6.29
CA ALA A 20 -3.14 1.51 -5.43
C ALA A 20 -2.73 2.76 -6.23
N MET A 21 -1.71 2.66 -7.08
CA MET A 21 -1.27 3.76 -7.95
C MET A 21 -2.39 4.24 -8.89
N SER A 22 -3.19 3.34 -9.47
CA SER A 22 -4.34 3.73 -10.30
C SER A 22 -5.38 4.53 -9.51
N CYS A 23 -5.71 4.12 -8.28
CA CYS A 23 -6.61 4.89 -7.41
C CYS A 23 -6.07 6.30 -7.13
N LEU A 24 -4.75 6.44 -6.96
CA LEU A 24 -4.08 7.72 -6.73
C LEU A 24 -4.23 8.67 -7.92
N THR A 25 -3.95 8.18 -9.13
CA THR A 25 -4.01 8.98 -10.36
C THR A 25 -5.44 9.36 -10.74
N GLU A 26 -6.41 8.50 -10.45
CA GLU A 26 -7.83 8.77 -10.70
C GLU A 26 -8.38 9.85 -9.76
N THR A 27 -7.86 9.93 -8.53
CA THR A 27 -8.43 10.80 -7.49
C THR A 27 -7.74 12.16 -7.41
N ALA A 28 -6.41 12.23 -7.64
CA ALA A 28 -5.63 13.34 -7.08
C ALA A 28 -4.77 14.16 -8.07
N GLU A 29 -4.84 13.97 -9.39
CA GLU A 29 -3.94 14.62 -10.38
C GLU A 29 -2.45 14.56 -9.95
N ILE A 30 -2.06 13.49 -9.25
CA ILE A 30 -0.69 13.27 -8.78
C ILE A 30 0.09 12.60 -9.90
N ASP A 31 1.33 13.06 -10.10
CA ASP A 31 2.27 12.40 -10.99
C ASP A 31 2.75 11.07 -10.36
N PRO A 32 2.40 9.91 -10.95
CA PRO A 32 2.84 8.61 -10.44
C PRO A 32 4.24 8.22 -10.91
N SER A 33 4.95 9.09 -11.66
CA SER A 33 6.20 8.73 -12.35
C SER A 33 7.26 8.11 -11.43
N GLY A 34 7.44 8.64 -10.22
CA GLY A 34 8.36 8.08 -9.23
C GLY A 34 7.96 6.67 -8.77
N VAL A 35 6.67 6.44 -8.51
CA VAL A 35 6.16 5.11 -8.14
C VAL A 35 6.30 4.13 -9.30
N GLN A 36 6.03 4.58 -10.53
CA GLN A 36 6.18 3.76 -11.73
C GLN A 36 7.63 3.31 -11.93
N GLU A 37 8.61 4.19 -11.72
CA GLU A 37 10.03 3.85 -11.81
C GLU A 37 10.41 2.73 -10.83
N TRP A 38 9.94 2.80 -9.58
CA TRP A 38 10.18 1.74 -8.59
C TRP A 38 9.55 0.40 -9.00
N LEU A 39 8.34 0.42 -9.56
CA LEU A 39 7.65 -0.80 -10.01
C LEU A 39 8.36 -1.47 -11.19
N ASP A 40 8.88 -0.66 -12.11
CA ASP A 40 9.64 -1.10 -13.28
C ASP A 40 10.98 -1.76 -12.87
N HIS A 41 11.60 -1.25 -11.80
CA HIS A 41 12.83 -1.81 -11.22
C HIS A 41 12.60 -2.92 -10.19
N ASN A 42 11.34 -3.30 -9.92
CA ASN A 42 10.96 -4.30 -8.91
C ASN A 42 11.36 -3.90 -7.47
N GLU A 43 11.45 -2.60 -7.20
CA GLU A 43 11.74 -2.03 -5.88
C GLU A 43 10.44 -1.85 -5.09
N LEU A 44 9.74 -2.96 -4.85
CA LEU A 44 8.36 -2.98 -4.33
C LEU A 44 8.22 -2.32 -2.94
N GLY A 45 9.26 -2.36 -2.11
CA GLY A 45 9.27 -1.68 -0.80
C GLY A 45 9.32 -0.16 -0.94
N LEU A 46 10.12 0.37 -1.88
CA LEU A 46 10.18 1.80 -2.15
C LEU A 46 8.89 2.31 -2.79
N ALA A 47 8.35 1.54 -3.76
CA ALA A 47 7.03 1.82 -4.33
C ALA A 47 5.93 1.87 -3.25
N PHE A 48 5.98 0.96 -2.29
CA PHE A 48 5.03 0.93 -1.17
C PHE A 48 5.16 2.15 -0.26
N ASP A 49 6.38 2.47 0.19
CA ASP A 49 6.62 3.62 1.07
C ASP A 49 6.24 4.94 0.39
N ASP A 50 6.62 5.14 -0.87
CA ASP A 50 6.24 6.34 -1.64
C ASP A 50 4.72 6.45 -1.82
N LEU A 51 4.02 5.34 -2.08
CA LEU A 51 2.55 5.36 -2.17
C LEU A 51 1.92 5.74 -0.83
N VAL A 52 2.41 5.22 0.29
CA VAL A 52 1.91 5.59 1.63
C VAL A 52 2.15 7.08 1.90
N ASP A 53 3.34 7.59 1.63
CA ASP A 53 3.68 9.00 1.85
C ASP A 53 2.85 9.93 0.96
N LEU A 54 2.64 9.55 -0.31
CA LEU A 54 1.74 10.27 -1.21
C LEU A 54 0.29 10.21 -0.72
N GLY A 55 -0.14 9.13 -0.09
CA GLY A 55 -1.51 9.00 0.42
C GLY A 55 -1.76 9.66 1.77
N HIS A 56 -0.75 9.77 2.64
CA HIS A 56 -0.94 10.00 4.07
C HIS A 56 -1.75 11.26 4.40
N ASP A 57 -1.45 12.36 3.72
CA ASP A 57 -2.10 13.67 3.96
C ASP A 57 -3.31 13.91 3.04
N ARG A 58 -3.82 12.86 2.37
CA ARG A 58 -4.85 12.99 1.33
C ARG A 58 -6.09 12.15 1.64
N GLU A 59 -7.24 12.69 1.25
CA GLU A 59 -8.53 11.98 1.33
C GLU A 59 -8.67 11.00 0.16
N LEU A 60 -7.90 9.93 0.21
CA LEU A 60 -7.96 8.86 -0.80
C LEU A 60 -9.06 7.84 -0.51
N PRO A 61 -9.63 7.20 -1.55
CA PRO A 61 -10.67 6.20 -1.38
C PRO A 61 -10.17 5.02 -0.53
N PRO A 62 -11.05 4.36 0.25
CA PRO A 62 -10.66 3.20 1.06
C PRO A 62 -9.99 2.07 0.25
N ALA A 63 -10.36 1.93 -1.02
CA ALA A 63 -9.77 0.96 -1.94
C ALA A 63 -8.24 1.14 -2.11
N PHE A 64 -7.76 2.38 -2.13
CA PHE A 64 -6.32 2.69 -2.17
C PHE A 64 -5.59 2.04 -0.99
N TRP A 65 -6.10 2.29 0.22
CA TRP A 65 -5.50 1.79 1.45
C TRP A 65 -5.62 0.26 1.58
N GLN A 66 -6.72 -0.33 1.10
CA GLN A 66 -6.90 -1.77 1.05
C GLN A 66 -5.87 -2.46 0.16
N HIS A 67 -5.58 -1.89 -1.02
CA HIS A 67 -4.53 -2.42 -1.89
C HIS A 67 -3.15 -2.38 -1.22
N LEU A 68 -2.84 -1.30 -0.49
CA LEU A 68 -1.60 -1.22 0.28
C LEU A 68 -1.55 -2.24 1.44
N ASP A 69 -2.65 -2.48 2.16
CA ASP A 69 -2.69 -3.51 3.21
C ASP A 69 -2.39 -4.91 2.67
N GLU A 70 -2.98 -5.28 1.53
CA GLU A 70 -2.71 -6.56 0.89
C GLU A 70 -1.24 -6.66 0.42
N ALA A 71 -0.67 -5.60 -0.16
CA ALA A 71 0.75 -5.56 -0.50
C ALA A 71 1.65 -5.73 0.74
N ALA A 72 1.31 -5.07 1.86
CA ALA A 72 2.03 -5.18 3.11
C ALA A 72 1.95 -6.58 3.74
N ARG A 73 0.81 -7.28 3.57
CA ARG A 73 0.64 -8.68 3.99
C ARG A 73 1.51 -9.63 3.16
N GLU A 74 1.48 -9.49 1.84
CA GLU A 74 2.30 -10.30 0.92
C GLU A 74 3.80 -10.12 1.21
N MET A 75 4.23 -8.89 1.49
CA MET A 75 5.61 -8.57 1.89
C MET A 75 5.93 -8.87 3.37
N ASN A 76 4.95 -9.35 4.14
CA ASN A 76 5.08 -9.64 5.58
C ASN A 76 5.63 -8.46 6.40
N LEU A 77 5.22 -7.23 6.07
CA LEU A 77 5.67 -6.00 6.75
C LEU A 77 5.10 -5.87 8.18
N TYR A 78 4.00 -6.56 8.44
CA TYR A 78 3.34 -6.65 9.73
C TYR A 78 4.02 -7.63 10.70
N SER A 79 5.34 -7.50 10.84
CA SER A 79 6.05 -8.25 11.87
C SER A 79 5.69 -7.73 13.27
N ALA A 80 5.63 -8.62 14.26
CA ALA A 80 5.31 -8.33 15.66
C ALA A 80 6.44 -7.59 16.41
N ALA A 81 7.16 -6.70 15.73
CA ALA A 81 8.28 -5.97 16.31
C ALA A 81 7.76 -4.89 17.27
N LEU A 82 7.59 -5.30 18.53
CA LEU A 82 7.42 -4.46 19.72
C LEU A 82 8.57 -3.45 19.93
N ASP A 83 9.59 -3.45 19.06
CA ASP A 83 10.83 -2.69 19.18
C ASP A 83 11.01 -1.55 18.16
N LYS A 84 10.02 -1.25 17.31
CA LYS A 84 10.10 -0.05 16.48
C LYS A 84 9.47 1.14 17.21
N PRO A 85 10.25 2.14 17.65
CA PRO A 85 9.72 3.32 18.34
C PRO A 85 8.95 4.26 17.39
N HIS A 86 9.02 4.05 16.08
CA HIS A 86 8.36 4.83 15.06
C HIS A 86 7.27 4.01 14.35
N ILE A 87 6.21 4.71 13.97
CA ILE A 87 5.10 4.18 13.16
C ILE A 87 5.66 3.86 11.78
N THR A 88 5.39 2.65 11.27
CA THR A 88 5.79 2.24 9.92
C THR A 88 4.74 2.63 8.89
N SER A 89 5.11 2.67 7.60
CA SER A 89 4.18 2.88 6.49
C SER A 89 3.03 1.86 6.50
N ALA A 90 3.31 0.60 6.86
CA ALA A 90 2.30 -0.44 7.03
C ALA A 90 1.33 -0.14 8.20
N ASP A 91 1.84 0.41 9.31
CA ASP A 91 0.98 0.84 10.42
C ASP A 91 0.07 2.01 10.02
N LEU A 92 0.53 2.92 9.15
CA LEU A 92 -0.28 4.00 8.60
C LEU A 92 -1.42 3.44 7.74
N CYS A 93 -1.16 2.46 6.86
CA CYS A 93 -2.22 1.82 6.06
C CYS A 93 -3.36 1.30 6.94
N ARG A 94 -3.02 0.58 8.03
CA ARG A 94 -4.03 0.07 8.97
C ARG A 94 -4.85 1.17 9.63
N ARG A 95 -4.22 2.29 9.99
CA ARG A 95 -4.94 3.43 10.58
C ARG A 95 -5.95 4.04 9.61
N HIS A 96 -5.56 4.21 8.34
CA HIS A 96 -6.47 4.73 7.32
C HIS A 96 -7.64 3.77 7.05
N ILE A 97 -7.39 2.45 7.02
CA ILE A 97 -8.47 1.45 6.88
C ILE A 97 -9.41 1.48 8.09
N ALA A 98 -8.88 1.57 9.30
CA ALA A 98 -9.68 1.66 10.52
C ALA A 98 -10.55 2.93 10.52
N ALA A 99 -9.95 4.09 10.24
CA ALA A 99 -10.67 5.37 10.18
C ALA A 99 -11.76 5.39 9.09
N ALA A 100 -11.50 4.77 7.93
CA ALA A 100 -12.49 4.62 6.87
C ALA A 100 -13.66 3.71 7.28
N SER A 101 -13.40 2.69 8.10
CA SER A 101 -14.41 1.76 8.60
C SER A 101 -15.31 2.42 9.65
N GLU A 102 -14.76 3.25 10.53
CA GLU A 102 -15.51 4.01 11.55
C GLU A 102 -16.41 5.09 10.92
N SER A 103 -15.95 5.72 9.84
CA SER A 103 -16.72 6.74 9.11
C SER A 103 -17.99 6.17 8.46
N ASN A 104 -17.98 4.88 8.08
CA ASN A 104 -19.13 4.19 7.52
C ASN A 104 -20.19 3.77 8.57
N ASP A 105 -19.84 3.74 9.86
CA ASP A 105 -20.76 3.34 10.95
C ASP A 105 -21.61 4.53 11.45
N THR A 106 -21.17 5.77 11.22
CA THR A 106 -21.81 6.99 11.77
C THR A 106 -23.00 7.50 10.93
N THR A 107 -23.41 6.78 9.87
CA THR A 107 -24.52 7.17 8.97
C THR A 107 -25.75 6.27 9.10
N ARG A 108 -26.02 5.70 10.29
CA ARG A 108 -27.18 4.82 10.52
C ARG A 108 -28.22 5.41 11.47
#